data_AF-A0A7J7BU93-F1
#
_entry.id   AF-A0A7J7BU93-F1
#
_cell.length_a   1.000
_cell.length_b   1.000
_cell.length_c   1.000
_cell.angle_alpha   90.00
_cell.angle_beta   90.00
_cell.angle_gamma   90.00
#
_symmetry.space_group_name_H-M   'P 1'
#
loop_
_entity.id
_entity.type
_entity.pdbx_description
1 polymer ?
#
loop_
_entity_poly.entity_id
_entity_poly.type
_entity_poly.pdbx_seq_one_letter_code
_entity_poly.pdbx_strand_id
1 'polypeptide(L)'
;MATIRHASHDHPLVLYSNKRKIHGAVCYGCKLCVRGEAYECVSCKFCLHKACVEELPPVIQQHPLHPSHPLTLFHHSPYGPAGFKCHNC
;
A
#
# COMPACT_ATOMS: atom_id res chain seq x y z
N MET A 1 20.02 -3.51 7.07
CA MET A 1 18.97 -3.22 6.05
C MET A 1 17.66 -3.67 6.65
N ALA A 2 16.72 -2.75 6.94
CA ALA A 2 15.43 -3.12 7.53
C ALA A 2 14.47 -3.60 6.44
N THR A 3 13.74 -4.67 6.69
CA THR A 3 12.76 -5.23 5.75
C THR A 3 11.45 -5.54 6.46
N ILE A 4 10.34 -5.29 5.79
CA ILE A 4 9.00 -5.53 6.33
C ILE A 4 8.16 -6.37 5.36
N ARG A 5 7.20 -7.11 5.91
CA ARG A 5 6.09 -7.70 5.15
C ARG A 5 4.86 -6.84 5.42
N HIS A 6 4.26 -6.28 4.38
CA HIS A 6 3.13 -5.37 4.52
C HIS A 6 1.85 -6.04 4.01
N ALA A 7 0.70 -5.86 4.67
CA ALA A 7 -0.54 -6.54 4.29
C ALA A 7 -1.02 -6.18 2.86
N SER A 8 -0.64 -5.00 2.37
CA SER A 8 -0.94 -4.54 1.00
C SER A 8 -0.03 -5.12 -0.07
N HIS A 9 1.00 -5.92 0.25
CA HIS A 9 1.94 -6.43 -0.74
C HIS A 9 2.64 -7.73 -0.31
N ASP A 10 2.68 -8.73 -1.20
CA ASP A 10 3.18 -10.08 -0.88
C ASP A 10 4.69 -10.17 -0.66
N HIS A 11 5.47 -9.30 -1.33
CA HIS A 11 6.92 -9.33 -1.25
C HIS A 11 7.45 -8.50 -0.09
N PRO A 12 8.62 -8.84 0.47
CA PRO A 12 9.29 -8.00 1.45
C PRO A 12 9.64 -6.64 0.85
N LEU A 13 9.29 -5.57 1.57
CA LEU A 13 9.75 -4.23 1.23
C LEU A 13 11.02 -3.92 2.03
N VAL A 14 12.00 -3.32 1.36
CA VAL A 14 13.28 -2.93 1.95
C VAL A 14 13.26 -1.44 2.25
N LEU A 15 13.68 -1.06 3.46
CA LEU A 15 13.82 0.34 3.84
C LEU A 15 14.98 0.96 3.05
N TYR A 16 14.64 1.96 2.25
CA TYR A 16 15.55 2.76 1.49
C TYR A 16 15.58 4.19 2.07
N SER A 17 16.75 4.61 2.55
CA SER A 17 17.01 5.94 3.09
C SER A 17 18.16 6.55 2.31
N ASN A 18 17.89 7.08 1.12
CA ASN A 18 18.94 7.70 0.31
C ASN A 18 18.53 9.12 -0.08
N LYS A 19 19.13 10.10 0.61
CA LYS A 19 18.95 11.55 0.40
C LYS A 19 19.25 12.02 -1.04
N ARG A 20 19.80 11.16 -1.90
CA ARG A 20 20.27 11.49 -3.25
C ARG A 20 19.49 10.87 -4.41
N LYS A 21 18.56 9.92 -4.17
CA LYS A 21 17.77 9.31 -5.24
C LYS A 21 16.39 8.86 -4.74
N ILE A 22 15.41 9.76 -4.82
CA ILE A 22 14.01 9.41 -5.11
C ILE A 22 13.44 10.49 -6.03
N HIS A 23 14.01 10.62 -7.23
CA HIS A 23 13.40 11.44 -8.27
C HIS A 23 12.32 10.58 -8.95
N GLY A 24 11.06 10.77 -8.55
CA GLY A 24 9.90 10.27 -9.28
C GLY A 24 9.19 9.02 -8.75
N ALA A 25 9.62 8.40 -7.65
CA ALA A 25 8.83 7.32 -7.05
C ALA A 25 7.58 7.89 -6.37
N VAL A 26 6.44 7.25 -6.59
CA VAL A 26 5.14 7.63 -6.03
C VAL A 26 4.71 6.56 -5.03
N CYS A 27 4.24 7.01 -3.87
CA CYS A 27 3.73 6.12 -2.84
C CYS A 27 2.41 5.49 -3.31
N TYR A 28 2.31 4.17 -3.27
CA TYR A 28 1.10 3.46 -3.67
C TYR A 28 -0.07 3.69 -2.71
N GLY A 29 0.20 4.02 -1.44
CA GLY A 29 -0.80 4.30 -0.41
C GLY A 29 -1.44 5.67 -0.56
N CYS A 30 -0.65 6.75 -0.51
CA CYS A 30 -1.15 8.13 -0.54
C CYS A 30 -1.09 8.81 -1.90
N LYS A 31 -0.52 8.16 -2.93
CA LYS A 31 -0.32 8.69 -4.29
C LYS A 31 0.54 9.96 -4.37
N LEU A 32 1.27 10.29 -3.31
CA LEU A 32 2.20 11.41 -3.28
C LEU A 32 3.63 10.97 -3.61
N CYS A 33 4.43 11.89 -4.13
CA CYS A 33 5.85 11.65 -4.38
C CYS A 33 6.57 11.28 -3.08
N VAL A 34 7.42 10.26 -3.18
CA VAL A 34 8.25 9.81 -2.08
C VAL A 34 9.46 10.71 -1.94
N ARG A 35 9.64 11.29 -0.75
CA ARG A 35 10.78 12.13 -0.39
C ARG A 35 11.33 11.62 0.95
N GLY A 36 12.60 11.26 1.01
CA GLY A 36 13.23 10.76 2.24
C GLY A 36 13.16 9.24 2.38
N GLU A 37 12.73 8.73 3.54
CA GLU A 37 12.71 7.30 3.85
C GLU A 37 11.46 6.60 3.30
N ALA A 38 11.66 5.49 2.62
CA ALA A 38 10.57 4.71 2.06
C ALA A 38 10.89 3.23 2.00
N TYR A 39 9.84 2.42 2.01
CA TYR A 39 9.92 0.99 1.81
C TYR A 39 9.67 0.69 0.33
N GLU A 40 10.62 0.04 -0.32
CA GLU A 40 10.52 -0.36 -1.72
C GLU A 40 10.63 -1.88 -1.87
N CYS A 41 9.74 -2.47 -2.65
CA CYS A 41 9.86 -3.83 -3.12
C CYS A 41 10.71 -3.87 -4.40
N VAL A 42 11.85 -4.56 -4.33
CA VAL A 42 12.77 -4.72 -5.47
C VAL A 42 12.12 -5.50 -6.62
N SER A 43 11.27 -6.47 -6.32
CA SER A 43 10.61 -7.34 -7.32
C SER A 43 9.54 -6.61 -8.12
N CYS A 44 8.80 -5.68 -7.50
CA CYS A 44 7.60 -5.09 -8.09
C CYS A 44 7.66 -3.57 -8.27
N LYS A 45 8.74 -2.92 -7.83
CA LYS A 45 8.84 -1.44 -7.74
C LYS A 45 7.70 -0.80 -6.94
N PHE A 46 7.10 -1.58 -6.04
CA PHE A 46 6.06 -1.11 -5.13
C PHE A 46 6.71 -0.28 -4.04
N CYS A 47 6.25 0.95 -3.84
CA CYS A 47 6.86 1.91 -2.93
C CYS A 47 5.83 2.50 -1.97
N LEU A 48 6.17 2.57 -0.69
CA LEU A 48 5.39 3.24 0.35
C LEU A 48 6.29 4.16 1.16
N HIS A 49 5.79 5.34 1.55
CA HIS A 49 6.46 6.12 2.60
C HIS A 49 6.55 5.27 3.87
N LYS A 50 7.60 5.48 4.65
CA LYS A 50 7.71 4.87 5.98
C LYS A 50 6.49 5.15 6.86
N ALA A 51 6.02 6.40 6.88
CA ALA A 51 4.78 6.77 7.57
C ALA A 51 3.56 6.04 6.99
N CYS A 52 3.43 5.89 5.67
CA CYS A 52 2.30 5.17 5.09
C CYS A 52 2.27 3.68 5.47
N VAL A 53 3.43 3.06 5.72
CA VAL A 53 3.46 1.69 6.24
C VAL A 53 2.92 1.62 7.68
N GLU A 54 3.22 2.62 8.49
CA GLU A 54 2.82 2.67 9.90
C GLU A 54 1.34 3.09 10.05
N GLU A 55 0.87 3.99 9.18
CA GLU A 55 -0.47 4.60 9.25
C GLU A 55 -1.55 3.84 8.47
N LEU A 56 -1.21 2.90 7.58
CA LEU A 56 -2.21 2.08 6.88
C LEU A 56 -2.47 0.78 7.66
N PRO A 57 -3.54 0.72 8.48
CA PRO A 57 -3.93 -0.54 9.08
C PRO A 57 -4.42 -1.51 7.99
N PRO A 58 -4.18 -2.82 8.16
CA PRO A 58 -4.70 -3.84 7.25
C PRO A 58 -6.23 -3.91 7.27
N VAL A 59 -6.86 -3.46 8.37
CA VAL A 59 -8.32 -3.45 8.55
C VAL A 59 -8.73 -2.16 9.24
N ILE A 60 -9.69 -1.45 8.64
CA ILE A 60 -10.38 -0.32 9.26
C ILE A 60 -11.70 -0.84 9.83
N GLN A 61 -11.79 -0.95 11.16
CA GLN A 61 -12.95 -1.56 11.85
C GLN A 61 -14.19 -0.67 11.83
N GLN A 62 -14.04 0.64 11.97
CA GLN A 62 -15.15 1.60 12.12
C GLN A 62 -15.02 2.74 11.11
N HIS A 63 -15.34 2.44 9.85
CA HIS A 63 -15.31 3.48 8.82
C HIS A 63 -16.52 4.43 8.99
N PRO A 64 -16.35 5.77 8.96
CA PRO A 64 -17.43 6.73 9.23
C PRO A 64 -18.68 6.55 8.35
N LEU A 65 -18.50 6.11 7.10
CA LEU A 65 -19.62 5.84 6.18
C LEU A 65 -20.31 4.48 6.43
N HIS A 66 -19.59 3.50 6.97
CA HIS A 66 -20.09 2.15 7.23
C HIS A 66 -19.49 1.57 8.53
N PRO A 67 -19.97 2.02 9.72
CA PRO A 67 -19.40 1.60 10.99
C PRO A 67 -19.55 0.10 11.30
N SER A 68 -20.52 -0.56 10.65
CA SER A 68 -20.82 -1.99 10.79
C SER A 68 -20.04 -2.89 9.82
N HIS A 69 -19.31 -2.33 8.86
CA HIS A 69 -18.60 -3.10 7.84
C HIS A 69 -17.11 -2.77 7.87
N PRO A 70 -16.25 -3.69 8.34
CA PRO A 70 -14.82 -3.45 8.34
C PRO A 70 -14.27 -3.42 6.91
N LEU A 71 -13.44 -2.42 6.61
CA LEU A 71 -12.74 -2.33 5.33
C LEU A 71 -11.40 -3.04 5.46
N THR A 72 -11.26 -4.19 4.79
CA THR A 72 -10.00 -4.93 4.74
C THR A 72 -9.24 -4.56 3.49
N LEU A 73 -7.94 -4.28 3.65
CA LEU A 73 -7.07 -3.97 2.54
C LEU A 73 -6.53 -5.27 1.94
N PHE A 74 -6.89 -5.54 0.69
CA PHE A 74 -6.36 -6.67 -0.07
C PHE A 74 -5.27 -6.22 -1.04
N HIS A 75 -4.22 -7.03 -1.16
CA HIS A 75 -3.10 -6.82 -2.07
C HIS A 75 -3.42 -7.25 -3.52
N HIS A 76 -4.39 -8.17 -3.68
CA HIS A 76 -5.02 -8.49 -4.96
C HIS A 76 -6.51 -8.17 -4.89
N SER A 77 -7.12 -7.93 -6.04
CA SER A 77 -8.57 -7.83 -6.12
C SER A 77 -9.18 -9.15 -5.59
N PRO A 78 -10.12 -9.10 -4.62
CA PRO A 78 -10.85 -10.30 -4.19
C PRO A 78 -11.75 -10.84 -5.30
N TYR A 79 -12.08 -9.98 -6.27
CA TYR A 79 -12.69 -10.37 -7.53
C TYR A 79 -11.58 -10.87 -8.45
N GLY A 80 -11.77 -12.03 -9.08
CA GLY A 80 -10.79 -12.60 -10.02
C GLY A 80 -10.51 -11.66 -11.22
N PRO A 81 -9.77 -12.13 -12.24
CA PRO A 81 -9.39 -11.28 -13.38
C PRO A 81 -10.58 -10.65 -14.13
N ALA A 82 -11.78 -11.20 -13.96
CA ALA A 82 -13.03 -10.64 -14.48
C ALA A 82 -13.49 -9.34 -13.79
N GLY A 83 -12.90 -8.97 -12.64
CA GLY A 83 -13.24 -7.78 -11.87
C GLY A 83 -14.62 -7.86 -11.19
N PHE A 84 -15.02 -6.75 -10.56
CA PHE A 84 -16.39 -6.59 -10.05
C PHE A 84 -17.27 -6.03 -11.17
N LYS A 85 -18.40 -6.69 -11.45
CA LYS A 85 -19.44 -6.16 -12.33
C LYS A 85 -20.66 -5.78 -11.50
N CYS A 86 -21.05 -4.51 -11.56
CA CYS A 86 -22.32 -4.07 -11.01
C CYS A 86 -23.45 -4.67 -11.86
N HIS A 87 -24.40 -5.39 -11.23
CA HIS A 87 -25.54 -5.96 -11.95
C HIS A 87 -26.61 -4.93 -12.35
N ASN A 88 -26.45 -3.66 -11.98
CA ASN A 88 -27.42 -2.59 -12.24
C ASN A 88 -27.09 -1.71 -13.47
N CYS A 89 -26.07 -2.03 -14.28
CA CYS A 89 -25.77 -1.35 -15.54
C CYS A 89 -25.34 -2.34 -16.62
#